data_AF-K9YSB8-F1
#
_entry.id   AF-K9YSB8-F1
#
_cell.length_a   1.000
_cell.length_b   1.000
_cell.length_c   1.000
_cell.angle_alpha   90.00
_cell.angle_beta   90.00
_cell.angle_gamma   90.00
#
_symmetry.space_group_name_H-M   'P 1'
#
loop_
_entity.id
_entity.type
_entity.pdbx_description
1 polymer ?
#
loop_
_entity_poly.entity_id
_entity_poly.type
_entity_poly.pdbx_seq_one_letter_code
_entity_poly.pdbx_strand_id
1 'polypeptide(L)' 'MQIAHWSEDYETGFPVIDQQHQQMFALVNQLQEAMLKSADPTLLKQLLNALLKDTIAHFTLEEDLMLEHGYPSFQPVY' A
#
# COMPACT_ATOMS: atom_id res chain seq x y z
N MET A 1 19.97 -0.79 2.97
CA MET A 1 19.50 0.16 1.96
C MET A 1 18.05 -0.18 1.69
N GLN A 2 17.15 0.78 1.81
CA GLN A 2 15.72 0.59 1.50
C GLN A 2 15.52 0.40 0.00
N ILE A 3 14.43 -0.27 -0.39
CA ILE A 3 14.07 -0.49 -1.81
C ILE A 3 12.88 0.35 -2.26
N ALA A 4 12.04 0.78 -1.32
CA ALA A 4 10.91 1.66 -1.58
C ALA A 4 11.19 3.03 -0.97
N HIS A 5 11.12 4.09 -1.77
CA HIS A 5 11.37 5.46 -1.34
C HIS A 5 10.17 6.31 -1.67
N TRP A 6 9.48 6.82 -0.65
CA TRP A 6 8.39 7.79 -0.87
C TRP A 6 8.98 9.09 -1.43
N SER A 7 8.24 9.71 -2.36
CA SER A 7 8.52 11.00 -2.99
C SER A 7 7.21 11.77 -3.09
N GLU A 8 7.30 13.09 -3.09
CA GLU A 8 6.16 13.99 -3.36
C GLU A 8 5.56 13.73 -4.76
N ASP A 9 6.33 13.17 -5.70
CA ASP A 9 5.85 12.79 -7.04
C ASP A 9 4.73 11.73 -7.02
N TYR A 10 4.53 11.04 -5.90
CA TYR A 10 3.48 10.04 -5.72
C TYR A 10 2.23 10.59 -5.03
N GLU A 11 2.25 11.85 -4.59
CA GLU A 11 1.10 12.47 -3.93
C GLU A 11 -0.05 12.66 -4.92
N THR A 12 -1.22 12.19 -4.50
CA THR A 12 -2.49 12.33 -5.22
C THR A 12 -3.21 13.64 -4.87
N GLY A 13 -2.77 14.31 -3.80
CA GLY A 13 -3.45 15.47 -3.22
C GLY A 13 -4.61 15.10 -2.29
N PHE A 14 -4.83 13.80 -2.04
CA PHE A 14 -5.79 13.29 -1.07
C PHE A 14 -5.04 12.73 0.15
N PRO A 15 -5.00 13.45 1.29
CA PRO A 15 -4.13 13.08 2.41
C PRO A 15 -4.34 11.65 2.94
N VAL A 16 -5.57 11.14 2.88
CA VAL A 16 -5.88 9.77 3.32
C VAL A 16 -5.27 8.71 2.39
N ILE A 17 -5.24 8.97 1.08
CA ILE A 17 -4.67 8.07 0.07
C ILE A 17 -3.14 8.10 0.17
N ASP A 18 -2.56 9.30 0.24
CA ASP A 18 -1.11 9.48 0.34
C ASP A 18 -0.56 8.82 1.62
N GLN A 19 -1.30 8.90 2.73
CA GLN A 19 -0.97 8.20 3.96
C GLN A 19 -0.99 6.67 3.80
N GLN A 20 -1.99 6.12 3.08
CA GLN A 20 -2.05 4.69 2.80
C GLN A 20 -0.87 4.24 1.95
N HIS A 21 -0.51 4.99 0.91
CA HIS A 21 0.68 4.66 0.10
C HIS A 21 1.95 4.70 0.94
N GLN A 22 2.19 5.76 1.74
CA GLN A 22 3.36 5.85 2.62
C GLN A 22 3.47 4.66 3.57
N GLN A 23 2.34 4.19 4.13
CA GLN A 23 2.30 3.00 4.97
C GLN A 23 2.70 1.73 4.20
N MET A 24 2.25 1.57 2.95
CA MET A 24 2.65 0.45 2.10
C MET A 24 4.15 0.48 1.77
N PHE A 25 4.71 1.65 1.49
CA PHE A 25 6.16 1.83 1.28
C PHE A 25 6.95 1.43 2.54
N ALA A 26 6.47 1.84 3.72
CA ALA A 26 7.08 1.46 4.99
C ALA A 26 7.03 -0.06 5.22
N LEU A 27 5.91 -0.72 4.92
CA LEU A 27 5.76 -2.18 5.04
C LEU A 27 6.68 -2.94 4.08
N VAL A 28 6.83 -2.47 2.83
CA VAL A 28 7.77 -3.06 1.86
C VAL A 28 9.21 -2.99 2.38
N ASN A 29 9.60 -1.85 2.95
CA ASN A 29 10.93 -1.70 3.54
C ASN A 29 11.14 -2.57 4.78
N GLN A 30 10.12 -2.71 5.64
CA GLN A 30 10.18 -3.61 6.80
C GLN A 30 10.31 -5.07 6.36
N LEU A 31 9.58 -5.49 5.31
CA LEU A 31 9.68 -6.82 4.75
C LEU A 31 11.09 -7.07 4.19
N GLN A 32 11.64 -6.11 3.45
CA GLN A 32 13.01 -6.19 2.92
C GLN A 32 14.03 -6.35 4.07
N GLU A 33 13.92 -5.55 5.11
CA GLU A 33 14.82 -5.63 6.27
C GLU A 33 14.72 -6.98 6.99
N ALA A 34 13.50 -7.48 7.19
CA ALA A 34 13.26 -8.79 7.79
C ALA A 34 13.89 -9.91 6.95
N MET A 35 13.76 -9.84 5.61
CA MET A 35 14.40 -10.78 4.69
C MET A 35 15.93 -10.73 4.77
N LEU A 36 16.52 -9.53 4.75
CA LEU A 36 17.98 -9.36 4.83
C LEU A 36 18.56 -9.86 6.16
N LYS A 37 17.80 -9.76 7.25
CA LYS A 37 18.17 -10.27 8.57
C LYS A 37 17.88 -11.76 8.76
N SER A 38 17.39 -12.47 7.74
CA SER A 38 16.96 -13.86 7.83
C SER A 38 15.98 -14.08 9.00
N ALA A 39 15.02 -13.16 9.14
CA ALA A 39 13.99 -13.23 10.17
C ALA A 39 13.19 -14.54 10.09
N ASP A 40 12.54 -14.89 11.20
CA ASP A 40 11.74 -16.11 11.23
C ASP A 40 10.55 -16.04 10.26
N PRO A 41 10.10 -17.19 9.72
CA PRO A 41 8.99 -17.23 8.77
C PRO A 41 7.66 -16.68 9.30
N THR A 42 7.45 -16.66 10.63
CA THR A 42 6.22 -16.13 11.23
C THR A 42 6.18 -14.62 11.09
N LEU A 43 7.29 -13.94 11.40
CA LEU A 43 7.41 -12.49 11.21
C LEU A 43 7.23 -12.11 9.73
N LEU A 44 7.87 -12.84 8.81
CA LEU A 44 7.70 -12.60 7.37
C LEU A 44 6.24 -12.74 6.93
N LYS A 45 5.55 -13.78 7.41
CA LYS A 45 4.13 -13.99 7.14
C LYS A 45 3.25 -12.89 7.72
N GLN A 46 3.56 -12.38 8.92
CA GLN A 46 2.84 -11.27 9.53
C GLN A 46 2.97 -9.99 8.70
N LEU A 47 4.19 -9.65 8.27
CA LEU A 47 4.43 -8.48 7.42
C LEU A 47 3.75 -8.59 6.05
N LEU A 48 3.79 -9.78 5.43
CA LEU A 48 3.07 -10.02 4.18
C LEU A 48 1.55 -9.90 4.34
N ASN A 49 1.00 -10.42 5.43
CA ASN A 49 -0.44 -10.30 5.72
C ASN A 49 -0.84 -8.84 5.98
N ALA A 50 0.00 -8.07 6.67
CA ALA A 50 -0.23 -6.65 6.87
C ALA A 50 -0.23 -5.89 5.54
N LEU A 51 0.77 -6.13 4.70
CA LEU A 51 0.84 -5.53 3.36
C LEU A 51 -0.38 -5.91 2.51
N LEU A 52 -0.77 -7.18 2.48
CA LEU A 52 -1.96 -7.63 1.74
C LEU A 52 -3.24 -6.94 2.23
N LYS A 53 -3.43 -6.87 3.56
CA LYS A 53 -4.60 -6.23 4.15
C LYS A 53 -4.66 -4.74 3.77
N ASP A 54 -3.53 -4.05 3.88
CA ASP A 54 -3.44 -2.63 3.57
C ASP A 54 -3.66 -2.37 2.08
N THR A 55 -3.12 -3.21 1.19
CA THR A 55 -3.38 -3.14 -0.26
C THR A 55 -4.86 -3.28 -0.58
N ILE A 56 -5.55 -4.27 0.01
CA ILE A 56 -6.98 -4.48 -0.23
C ILE A 56 -7.77 -3.26 0.26
N ALA A 57 -7.52 -2.81 1.50
CA ALA A 57 -8.23 -1.66 2.06
C ALA A 57 -7.98 -0.37 1.27
N HIS A 58 -6.76 -0.18 0.76
CA HIS A 58 -6.38 0.95 -0.07
C HIS A 58 -7.13 0.96 -1.40
N PHE A 59 -7.09 -0.16 -2.15
CA PHE A 59 -7.80 -0.25 -3.42
C PHE A 59 -9.31 -0.13 -3.25
N THR A 60 -9.90 -0.77 -2.24
CA THR A 60 -11.34 -0.60 -1.97
C THR A 60 -11.70 0.87 -1.72
N LEU A 61 -10.88 1.62 -0.97
CA LEU A 61 -11.14 3.04 -0.74
C LEU A 61 -11.04 3.86 -2.04
N GLU A 62 -10.00 3.66 -2.85
CA GLU A 62 -9.86 4.37 -4.12
C GLU A 62 -11.02 4.03 -5.08
N GLU A 63 -11.39 2.76 -5.17
CA GLU A 63 -12.50 2.27 -6.00
C GLU A 63 -13.83 2.88 -5.57
N ASP A 64 -14.14 2.88 -4.27
CA ASP A 64 -15.34 3.50 -3.72
C ASP A 64 -15.39 5.00 -4.01
N LEU A 65 -14.27 5.72 -3.82
CA LEU A 65 -14.17 7.15 -4.10
C LEU A 65 -14.33 7.46 -5.59
N MET A 66 -13.67 6.68 -6.45
CA MET A 66 -13.79 6.81 -7.91
C MET A 66 -15.22 6.55 -8.38
N LEU A 67 -15.91 5.55 -7.80
CA LEU A 67 -17.30 5.25 -8.12
C LEU A 67 -18.25 6.35 -7.64
N GLU A 68 -18.12 6.79 -6.38
CA GLU A 68 -18.97 7.82 -5.78
C GLU A 68 -18.93 9.14 -6.55
N HIS A 69 -17.74 9.50 -7.07
CA HIS A 69 -17.53 10.74 -7.80
C HIS A 69 -17.63 10.61 -9.32
N GLY A 70 -17.94 9.40 -9.84
CA GLY A 70 -18.09 9.15 -11.27
C GLY A 70 -16.80 9.38 -12.06
N TYR A 71 -15.65 8.94 -11.53
CA TYR A 71 -14.35 9.09 -12.17
C TYR A 71 -14.38 8.48 -13.58
N PRO A 72 -14.14 9.26 -14.66
CA PRO A 72 -14.42 8.82 -16.03
C PRO A 72 -13.66 7.58 -16.50
N SER A 73 -12.48 7.33 -15.91
CA SER A 73 -11.61 6.22 -16.28
C SER A 73 -11.76 5.00 -15.37
N PHE A 74 -12.64 5.05 -14.38
CA PHE A 74 -12.94 3.89 -13.54
C PHE A 74 -14.11 3.09 -14.12
N GLN A 75 -13.89 1.80 -14.35
CA GLN A 75 -14.93 0.85 -14.70
C GLN A 75 -14.88 -0.30 -13.68
N PRO A 76 -15.91 -0.47 -12.84
CA PRO A 76 -15.94 -1.59 -11.91
C PRO A 76 -16.01 -2.90 -12.70
N VAL A 77 -15.16 -3.86 -12.32
CA VAL A 77 -15.16 -5.21 -12.89
C VAL A 77 -16.07 -6.08 -12.02
N TYR A 78 -17.29 -6.34 -12.48
CA TYR A 78 -18.23 -7.29 -11.85
C TYR A 78 -18.24 -8.63 -12.59
#